data_AF-A0ABD0PN63-F1
#
_entry.id   AF-A0ABD0PN63-F1
#
_cell.length_a   1.000
_cell.length_b   1.000
_cell.length_c   1.000
_cell.angle_alpha   90.00
_cell.angle_beta   90.00
_cell.angle_gamma   90.00
#
_symmetry.space_group_name_H-M   'P 1'
#
loop_
_entity.id
_entity.type
_entity.pdbx_description
1 polymer ?
#
loop_
_entity_poly.entity_id
_entity_poly.type
_entity_poly.pdbx_seq_one_letter_code
_entity_poly.pdbx_strand_id
1 'polypeptide(L)' 'VLHNYMLWRIVAALSEHLSTAFRSTIHEFSREIDGTERQLDLERLCLNQANKHFGMALGALFVQQHFSSSSRAK' A
#
# COMPACT_ATOMS: atom_id res chain seq x y z
N VAL A 1 29.35 -0.95 8.48
CA VAL A 1 28.27 0.05 8.32
C VAL A 1 27.37 -0.26 7.12
N LEU A 2 27.90 -0.39 5.90
CA LEU A 2 27.09 -0.66 4.69
C LEU A 2 26.23 -1.93 4.80
N HIS A 3 26.79 -3.03 5.30
CA HIS A 3 26.05 -4.29 5.48
C HIS A 3 24.78 -4.13 6.33
N ASN A 4 24.91 -3.50 7.50
CA ASN A 4 23.77 -3.27 8.40
C ASN A 4 22.72 -2.35 7.76
N TYR A 5 23.16 -1.34 7.02
CA TYR A 5 22.26 -0.47 6.28
C TYR A 5 21.48 -1.24 5.19
N MET A 6 22.16 -2.09 4.42
CA MET A 6 21.51 -2.91 3.39
C MET A 6 20.48 -3.88 3.99
N LEU A 7 20.82 -4.51 5.12
CA LEU A 7 19.86 -5.33 5.88
C LEU A 7 18.66 -4.51 6.33
N TRP A 8 18.90 -3.31 6.88
CA TRP A 8 17.81 -2.43 7.30
C TRP A 8 16.88 -2.06 6.13
N ARG A 9 17.42 -1.75 4.95
CA ARG A 9 16.62 -1.44 3.76
C ARG A 9 15.69 -2.60 3.38
N ILE A 10 16.16 -3.84 3.49
CA ILE A 10 15.35 -5.03 3.22
C ILE A 10 14.28 -5.21 4.29
N VAL A 11 14.65 -5.11 5.57
CA VAL A 11 13.72 -5.25 6.70
C VAL A 11 12.60 -4.22 6.60
N ALA A 12 12.93 -2.95 6.37
CA ALA A 12 11.94 -1.89 6.23
C ALA A 12 10.98 -2.14 5.06
N ALA A 13 11.50 -2.59 3.90
CA ALA A 13 10.67 -2.84 2.71
C ALA A 13 9.73 -4.05 2.86
N LEU A 14 10.14 -5.09 3.59
CA LEU A 14 9.35 -6.32 3.76
C LEU A 14 8.40 -6.28 4.96
N SER A 15 8.66 -5.42 5.96
CA SER A 15 7.89 -5.38 7.21
C SER A 15 6.39 -5.16 7.01
N GLU A 16 6.00 -4.42 5.97
CA GLU A 16 4.59 -4.20 5.60
C GLU A 16 3.85 -5.47 5.15
N HIS A 17 4.59 -6.51 4.72
CA HIS A 17 4.03 -7.76 4.19
C HIS A 17 4.14 -8.93 5.16
N LEU A 18 4.79 -8.76 6.32
CA LEU A 18 5.02 -9.81 7.31
C LEU A 18 3.90 -9.86 8.36
N SER A 19 4.15 -10.42 9.55
CA SER A 19 3.15 -10.52 10.61
C SER A 19 2.74 -9.13 11.15
N THR A 20 1.65 -9.10 11.90
CA THR A 20 1.12 -7.87 12.50
C THR A 20 2.16 -7.11 13.33
N ALA A 21 3.05 -7.82 14.03
CA ALA A 21 4.12 -7.23 14.82
C ALA A 21 5.09 -6.40 13.96
N PHE A 22 5.51 -6.92 12.80
CA PHE A 22 6.36 -6.17 11.87
C PHE A 22 5.63 -4.96 11.29
N ARG A 23 4.36 -5.14 10.91
CA ARG A 23 3.52 -4.06 10.36
C ARG A 23 3.31 -2.93 11.37
N SER A 24 3.06 -3.26 12.65
CA SER A 24 2.89 -2.24 13.69
C SER A 24 4.17 -1.47 13.95
N THR A 25 5.33 -2.16 13.99
CA THR A 25 6.61 -1.51 14.25
C THR A 25 7.04 -0.60 13.10
N ILE A 26 6.90 -1.04 11.84
CA ILE A 26 7.24 -0.17 10.70
C ILE A 26 6.25 0.99 10.57
N HIS A 27 4.97 0.78 10.90
CA HIS A 27 3.99 1.86 10.93
C HIS A 27 4.32 2.91 11.98
N GLU A 28 4.72 2.51 13.19
CA GLU A 28 5.17 3.45 14.22
C GLU A 28 6.36 4.28 13.72
N PHE A 29 7.35 3.64 13.11
CA PHE A 29 8.47 4.33 12.49
C PHE A 29 8.02 5.33 11.40
N SER A 30 7.17 4.90 10.47
CA SER A 30 6.64 5.77 9.41
C SER A 30 5.78 6.91 9.94
N ARG A 31 5.01 6.70 11.02
CA ARG A 31 4.22 7.76 11.67
C ARG A 31 5.11 8.90 12.15
N GLU A 32 6.23 8.58 12.80
CA GLU A 32 7.15 9.61 13.30
C GLU A 32 7.86 10.37 12.17
N ILE A 33 8.08 9.72 11.02
CA ILE A 33 8.73 10.33 9.85
C ILE A 33 7.75 11.16 9.01
N ASP A 34 6.56 10.62 8.75
CA ASP A 34 5.57 11.18 7.81
C ASP A 34 4.50 12.04 8.51
N GLY A 35 4.45 12.00 9.85
CA GLY A 35 3.44 12.71 10.64
C GLY A 35 2.02 12.15 10.51
N THR A 36 1.87 10.91 10.03
CA THR A 36 0.56 10.31 9.75
C THR A 36 -0.03 9.59 10.96
N GLU A 37 -1.12 10.11 11.53
CA GLU A 37 -1.62 9.63 12.83
C GLU A 37 -2.24 8.22 12.83
N ARG A 38 -2.70 7.69 11.69
CA ARG A 38 -3.60 6.53 11.68
C ARG A 38 -3.12 5.40 10.79
N GLN A 39 -2.97 4.22 11.41
CA GLN A 39 -2.71 2.97 10.69
C GLN A 39 -3.86 2.70 9.72
N LEU A 40 -3.51 2.51 8.44
CA LEU A 40 -4.45 2.05 7.43
C LEU A 40 -5.07 0.73 7.90
N ASP A 41 -6.40 0.65 7.81
CA ASP A 41 -7.09 -0.61 8.03
C ASP A 41 -6.61 -1.66 6.98
N LEU A 42 -6.71 -2.93 7.34
CA LEU A 42 -6.26 -4.05 6.50
C LEU A 42 -6.92 -4.06 5.12
N GLU A 43 -8.21 -3.72 5.00
CA GLU A 43 -8.91 -3.66 3.71
C GLU A 43 -8.28 -2.62 2.79
N ARG A 44 -8.05 -1.40 3.31
CA ARG A 44 -7.37 -0.34 2.55
C ARG A 44 -5.94 -0.70 2.21
N LEU A 45 -5.21 -1.34 3.13
CA LEU A 45 -3.86 -1.81 2.89
C LEU A 45 -3.84 -2.84 1.74
N CYS A 46 -4.72 -3.85 1.80
CA CYS A 46 -4.85 -4.86 0.77
C CYS A 46 -5.23 -4.25 -0.58
N LEU A 47 -6.19 -3.31 -0.60
CA LEU A 47 -6.58 -2.63 -1.82
C LEU A 47 -5.44 -1.81 -2.41
N ASN A 48 -4.67 -1.09 -1.58
CA ASN A 48 -3.51 -0.33 -2.03
C ASN A 48 -2.42 -1.24 -2.63
N GLN A 49 -2.13 -2.38 -2.00
CA GLN A 49 -1.17 -3.36 -2.53
C GLN A 49 -1.67 -3.96 -3.85
N ALA A 50 -2.94 -4.33 -3.92
CA ALA A 50 -3.55 -4.85 -5.14
C ALA A 50 -3.51 -3.79 -6.26
N ASN A 51 -3.83 -2.53 -5.97
CA ASN A 51 -3.79 -1.44 -6.94
C ASN A 51 -2.36 -1.13 -7.42
N LYS A 52 -1.36 -1.24 -6.56
CA LYS A 52 0.04 -1.06 -6.92
C LYS A 52 0.51 -2.07 -7.97
N HIS A 53 0.04 -3.31 -7.89
CA HIS A 53 0.47 -4.39 -8.80
C HIS A 53 -0.50 -4.67 -9.95
N PHE A 54 -1.80 -4.41 -9.76
CA PHE A 54 -2.88 -4.75 -10.68
C PHE A 54 -3.74 -3.54 -11.05
N GLY A 55 -3.19 -2.33 -10.98
CA GLY A 55 -3.95 -1.08 -11.16
C GLY A 55 -4.73 -1.00 -12.47
N MET A 56 -4.21 -1.54 -13.58
CA MET A 56 -4.97 -1.58 -14.84
C MET A 56 -6.17 -2.52 -14.78
N ALA A 57 -6.03 -3.69 -14.16
CA ALA A 57 -7.12 -4.64 -14.02
C ALA A 57 -8.21 -4.11 -13.07
N LEU A 58 -7.80 -3.54 -11.93
CA LEU A 58 -8.72 -2.89 -10.99
C LEU A 58 -9.39 -1.66 -11.61
N GLY A 59 -8.65 -0.87 -12.39
CA GLY A 59 -9.20 0.27 -13.14
C GLY A 59 -10.23 -0.16 -14.19
N ALA A 60 -9.96 -1.23 -14.93
CA ALA A 60 -10.90 -1.78 -15.91
C ALA A 60 -12.20 -2.26 -15.24
N LEU A 61 -12.09 -2.99 -14.12
CA LEU A 61 -13.24 -3.41 -13.31
C LEU A 61 -14.04 -2.21 -12.79
N PHE A 62 -13.35 -1.18 -12.29
CA PHE A 62 -13.98 0.04 -11.78
C PHE A 62 -14.77 0.77 -12.88
N VAL A 63 -14.18 0.94 -14.07
CA VAL A 63 -14.86 1.56 -15.22
C VAL A 63 -16.06 0.73 -15.66
N GLN A 64 -15.95 -0.60 -15.72
CA GLN A 64 -17.06 -1.47 -16.10
C GLN A 64 -18.24 -1.37 -15.14
N GLN A 65 -17.99 -1.26 -13.84
CA GLN A 65 -19.03 -1.26 -12.81
C GLN A 65 -19.64 0.12 -12.58
N HIS A 66 -18.85 1.18 -12.68
CA HIS A 66 -19.26 2.52 -12.24
C HIS A 66 -19.42 3.56 -13.36
N PHE A 67 -18.99 3.27 -14.59
CA PHE A 67 -19.15 4.19 -15.72
C PHE A 67 -20.06 3.61 -16.79
N SER A 68 -21.18 4.29 -17.06
CA SER A 68 -22.01 4.00 -18.22
C SER A 68 -21.34 4.47 -19.50
N SER A 69 -21.65 3.82 -20.62
CA SER A 69 -21.18 4.17 -21.96
C SER A 69 -21.55 5.61 -22.37
N SER A 70 -22.61 6.18 -21.79
CA SER A 70 -23.01 7.58 -22.00
C SER A 70 -22.03 8.60 -21.44
N SER A 71 -21.27 8.27 -20.39
CA SER A 71 -20.29 9.18 -19.77
C SER A 71 -18.98 9.28 -20.58
N ARG A 72 -18.82 8.43 -21.61
CA ARG A 72 -17.65 8.39 -22.49
C ARG A 72 -17.81 9.28 -23.73
N ALA A 73 -19.03 9.74 -24.02
CA ALA A 73 -19.34 10.60 -25.16
C ALA A 73 -19.42 12.07 -24.74
N LYS A 74 -18.26 12.73 -24.64
CA LYS A 74 -18.15 14.19 -24.66
C LYS A 74 -16.76 14.62 -25.12
#